data_AF-A0A9E1DQN6-F1
#
_entry.id   AF-A0A9E1DQN6-F1
#
_cell.length_a   1.000
_cell.length_b   1.000
_cell.length_c   1.000
_cell.angle_alpha   90.00
_cell.angle_beta   90.00
_cell.angle_gamma   90.00
#
_symmetry.space_group_name_H-M   'P 1'
#
loop_
_entity.id
_entity.type
_entity.pdbx_description
1 polymer ?
#
loop_
_entity_poly.entity_id
_entity_poly.type
_entity_poly.pdbx_seq_one_letter_code
_entity_poly.pdbx_strand_id
1 'polypeptide(L)'
;MASELFTSTIGNRSPRTLEENLSAFAHRFPVSGRIVHAIAQETGGVIGLAERLEKNGLWENAQNWMVTGKPSAMPPEQIREIFEEGTIDIVARSLGIPRESVEIQAALGIPKFFTSLANEDDDELGLGFGAPKKKKKSSAKASAARRGYPRPN
;
A
#
# COMPACT_ATOMS: atom_id res chain seq x y z
N MET A 1 -9.13 0.58 -19.80
CA MET A 1 -9.91 1.59 -19.05
C MET A 1 -9.38 1.75 -17.63
N ALA A 2 -8.95 0.69 -16.91
CA ALA A 2 -8.35 0.88 -15.58
C ALA A 2 -7.06 1.70 -15.58
N SER A 3 -6.24 1.62 -16.64
CA SER A 3 -5.02 2.44 -16.77
C SER A 3 -5.29 3.94 -16.73
N GLU A 4 -6.33 4.43 -17.41
CA GLU A 4 -6.75 5.84 -17.37
C GLU A 4 -7.37 6.25 -16.04
N LEU A 5 -8.16 5.36 -15.41
CA LEU A 5 -8.73 5.63 -14.09
C LEU A 5 -7.65 5.62 -13.00
N PHE A 6 -6.64 4.76 -13.13
CA PHE A 6 -5.49 4.70 -12.25
C PHE A 6 -4.63 5.96 -12.39
N THR A 7 -4.24 6.33 -13.61
CA THR A 7 -3.45 7.55 -13.84
C THR A 7 -4.23 8.82 -13.51
N SER A 8 -5.56 8.84 -13.68
CA SER A 8 -6.39 9.98 -13.25
C SER A 8 -6.54 10.06 -11.72
N THR A 9 -6.68 8.92 -11.03
CA THR A 9 -6.78 8.85 -9.56
C THR A 9 -5.46 9.16 -8.87
N ILE A 10 -4.35 8.65 -9.42
CA ILE A 10 -2.99 8.81 -8.88
C ILE A 10 -2.35 10.11 -9.37
N GLY A 11 -2.43 10.40 -10.67
CA GLY A 11 -1.81 11.57 -11.30
C GLY A 11 -2.42 12.90 -10.88
N ASN A 12 -3.62 12.89 -10.30
CA ASN A 12 -4.19 14.08 -9.65
C ASN A 12 -3.83 14.18 -8.15
N ARG A 13 -3.20 13.14 -7.57
CA ARG A 13 -2.83 13.06 -6.14
C ARG A 13 -1.32 13.14 -5.87
N SER A 14 -0.48 12.78 -6.84
CA SER A 14 0.98 12.77 -6.69
C SER A 14 1.66 13.75 -7.65
N PRO A 15 2.60 14.60 -7.20
CA PRO A 15 3.51 15.36 -8.08
C PRO A 15 4.57 14.47 -8.75
N ARG A 16 4.74 13.23 -8.26
CA ARG A 16 5.70 12.23 -8.78
C ARG A 16 5.08 11.31 -9.83
N THR A 17 5.92 10.85 -10.75
CA THR A 17 5.52 9.81 -11.71
C THR A 17 5.37 8.45 -11.00
N LEU A 18 4.59 7.54 -11.60
CA LEU A 18 4.41 6.18 -11.08
C LEU A 18 5.73 5.42 -10.92
N GLU A 19 6.66 5.61 -11.85
CA GLU A 19 8.01 5.03 -11.84
C GLU A 19 8.84 5.53 -10.64
N GLU A 20 8.73 6.83 -10.33
CA GLU A 20 9.43 7.44 -9.20
C GLU A 20 8.87 6.93 -7.87
N ASN A 21 7.56 6.74 -7.77
CA ASN A 21 6.93 6.12 -6.61
C ASN A 21 7.32 4.65 -6.44
N LEU A 22 7.40 3.88 -7.53
CA LEU A 22 7.87 2.50 -7.51
C LEU A 22 9.33 2.42 -7.05
N SER A 23 10.17 3.35 -7.53
CA SER A 23 11.57 3.45 -7.11
C SER A 23 11.71 3.84 -5.64
N ALA A 24 10.92 4.82 -5.17
CA ALA A 24 10.88 5.21 -3.76
C ALA A 24 10.42 4.04 -2.87
N PHE A 25 9.45 3.24 -3.32
CA PHE A 25 9.01 2.04 -2.64
C PHE A 25 10.10 0.96 -2.60
N ALA A 26 10.80 0.73 -3.71
CA ALA A 26 11.93 -0.20 -3.79
C ALA A 26 13.06 0.18 -2.82
N HIS A 27 13.30 1.48 -2.66
CA HIS A 27 14.26 2.01 -1.69
C HIS A 27 13.76 1.88 -0.24
N ARG A 28 12.46 2.10 0.01
CA ARG A 28 11.85 1.99 1.35
C ARG A 28 11.71 0.55 1.84
N PHE A 29 11.50 -0.39 0.93
CA PHE A 29 11.35 -1.82 1.22
C PHE A 29 12.37 -2.64 0.41
N PRO A 30 13.58 -2.87 0.92
CA PRO A 30 14.68 -3.41 0.13
C PRO A 30 14.45 -4.85 -0.37
N VAL A 31 13.62 -5.64 0.33
CA VAL A 31 13.30 -7.01 -0.10
C VAL A 31 12.04 -7.01 -0.97
N SER A 32 10.90 -6.63 -0.41
CA SER A 32 9.61 -6.67 -1.10
C SER A 32 9.53 -5.66 -2.25
N GLY A 33 10.15 -4.49 -2.10
CA GLY A 33 10.16 -3.45 -3.12
C GLY A 33 11.04 -3.75 -4.32
N ARG A 34 12.17 -4.47 -4.14
CA ARG A 34 12.95 -4.99 -5.28
C ARG A 34 12.19 -6.04 -6.08
N ILE A 35 11.43 -6.88 -5.38
CA ILE A 35 10.58 -7.90 -6.01
C ILE A 35 9.41 -7.25 -6.76
N VAL A 36 8.69 -6.33 -6.13
CA VAL A 36 7.61 -5.57 -6.79
C VAL A 36 8.14 -4.78 -7.98
N HIS A 37 9.32 -4.16 -7.85
CA HIS A 37 9.97 -3.48 -8.97
C HIS A 37 10.32 -4.45 -10.10
N ALA A 38 10.90 -5.62 -9.81
CA ALA A 38 11.21 -6.62 -10.83
C ALA A 38 9.95 -7.14 -11.54
N ILE A 39 8.88 -7.45 -10.80
CA ILE A 39 7.59 -7.87 -11.38
C ILE A 39 7.00 -6.75 -12.24
N ALA A 40 7.07 -5.49 -11.77
CA ALA A 40 6.61 -4.34 -12.54
C ALA A 40 7.38 -4.25 -13.87
N GLN A 41 8.71 -4.33 -13.85
CA GLN A 41 9.54 -4.28 -15.07
C GLN A 41 9.12 -5.36 -16.08
N GLU A 42 8.86 -6.59 -15.62
CA GLU A 42 8.41 -7.69 -16.48
C GLU A 42 6.98 -7.51 -17.03
N THR A 43 6.12 -6.76 -16.32
CA THR A 43 4.71 -6.58 -16.70
C THR A 43 4.42 -5.28 -17.45
N GLY A 44 5.41 -4.41 -17.66
CA GLY A 44 5.24 -3.10 -18.31
C GLY A 44 5.10 -1.93 -17.32
N GLY A 45 5.78 -2.02 -16.19
CA GLY A 45 5.80 -1.04 -15.11
C GLY A 45 4.57 -1.10 -14.19
N VAL A 46 4.30 0.01 -13.50
CA VAL A 46 3.17 0.11 -12.57
C VAL A 46 1.81 -0.02 -13.26
N ILE A 47 1.72 0.43 -14.52
CA ILE A 47 0.50 0.28 -15.33
C ILE A 47 0.22 -1.19 -15.60
N GLY A 48 1.25 -1.96 -15.97
CA GLY A 48 1.15 -3.41 -16.15
C GLY A 48 0.67 -4.16 -14.91
N LEU A 49 1.17 -3.77 -13.72
CA LEU A 49 0.68 -4.31 -12.45
C LEU A 49 -0.83 -4.04 -12.25
N ALA A 50 -1.27 -2.82 -12.53
CA ALA A 50 -2.68 -2.44 -12.41
C ALA A 50 -3.57 -3.21 -13.40
N GLU A 51 -3.13 -3.38 -14.64
CA GLU A 51 -3.84 -4.18 -15.65
C GLU A 51 -3.93 -5.65 -15.26
N ARG A 52 -2.88 -6.23 -14.66
CA ARG A 52 -2.92 -7.62 -14.16
C ARG A 52 -3.92 -7.76 -13.02
N LEU A 53 -3.99 -6.79 -12.11
CA LEU A 53 -5.00 -6.76 -11.04
C LEU A 53 -6.43 -6.61 -11.60
N GLU A 54 -6.63 -5.77 -12.63
CA GLU A 54 -7.92 -5.63 -13.33
C GLU A 54 -8.36 -6.94 -13.98
N LYS A 55 -7.46 -7.60 -14.73
CA LYS A 55 -7.74 -8.88 -15.38
C LYS A 55 -8.17 -9.98 -14.41
N ASN A 56 -7.71 -9.89 -13.16
CA ASN A 56 -8.04 -10.85 -12.10
C ASN A 56 -9.20 -10.39 -11.19
N GLY A 57 -9.89 -9.30 -11.53
CA GLY A 57 -11.01 -8.78 -10.73
C GLY A 57 -10.61 -8.17 -9.39
N LEU A 58 -9.31 -7.89 -9.18
CA LEU A 58 -8.77 -7.32 -7.94
C LEU A 58 -8.58 -5.82 -7.99
N TRP A 59 -8.98 -5.19 -9.10
CA TRP A 59 -8.92 -3.75 -9.25
C TRP A 59 -9.76 -3.00 -8.21
N GLU A 60 -10.95 -3.50 -7.87
CA GLU A 60 -11.77 -2.93 -6.78
C GLU A 60 -11.07 -3.03 -5.42
N ASN A 61 -10.36 -4.14 -5.16
CA ASN A 61 -9.57 -4.30 -3.95
C ASN A 61 -8.38 -3.34 -3.93
N ALA A 62 -7.67 -3.20 -5.06
CA ALA A 62 -6.57 -2.25 -5.22
C ALA A 62 -7.04 -0.81 -5.02
N GLN A 63 -8.18 -0.43 -5.61
CA GLN A 63 -8.83 0.86 -5.35
C GLN A 63 -9.17 1.05 -3.88
N ASN A 64 -9.69 0.01 -3.22
CA ASN A 64 -9.99 0.09 -1.80
C ASN A 64 -8.73 0.27 -0.96
N TRP A 65 -7.60 -0.37 -1.30
CA TRP A 65 -6.31 -0.11 -0.62
C TRP A 65 -5.84 1.33 -0.85
N MET A 66 -6.03 1.84 -2.07
CA MET A 66 -5.71 3.22 -2.42
C MET A 66 -6.64 4.26 -1.77
N VAL A 67 -7.87 3.90 -1.42
CA VAL A 67 -8.84 4.81 -0.78
C VAL A 67 -8.77 4.73 0.73
N THR A 68 -8.62 3.52 1.28
CA THR A 68 -8.63 3.29 2.74
C THR A 68 -7.26 3.36 3.39
N GLY A 69 -6.19 3.26 2.60
CA GLY A 69 -4.82 3.19 3.10
C GLY A 69 -4.54 1.91 3.90
N LYS A 70 -5.37 0.88 3.77
CA LYS A 70 -5.22 -0.40 4.47
C LYS A 70 -4.99 -1.50 3.46
N PRO A 71 -3.80 -2.13 3.44
CA PRO A 71 -3.59 -3.29 2.58
C PRO A 71 -4.44 -4.45 3.12
N SER A 72 -5.30 -5.02 2.28
CA SER A 72 -5.83 -6.36 2.57
C SER A 72 -4.74 -7.38 2.28
N ALA A 73 -4.60 -8.38 3.15
CA ALA A 73 -3.72 -9.49 2.88
C ALA A 73 -4.19 -10.24 1.63
N MET A 74 -3.26 -10.46 0.70
CA MET A 74 -3.46 -11.31 -0.46
C MET A 74 -2.73 -12.64 -0.20
N PRO A 75 -3.37 -13.80 -0.42
CA PRO A 75 -2.67 -15.09 -0.37
C PRO A 75 -1.58 -15.19 -1.47
N PRO A 76 -0.41 -15.79 -1.18
CA PRO A 76 0.65 -16.00 -2.19
C PRO A 76 0.16 -16.74 -3.44
N GLU A 77 -0.81 -17.64 -3.30
CA GLU A 77 -1.43 -18.38 -4.38
C GLU A 77 -2.15 -17.46 -5.36
N GLN A 78 -2.75 -16.38 -4.86
CA GLN A 78 -3.43 -15.38 -5.67
C GLN A 78 -2.41 -14.52 -6.44
N ILE A 79 -1.21 -14.29 -5.92
CA ILE A 79 -0.12 -13.65 -6.68
C ILE A 79 0.28 -14.51 -7.88
N ARG A 80 0.39 -15.82 -7.69
CA ARG A 80 0.69 -16.76 -8.78
C ARG A 80 -0.38 -16.74 -9.87
N GLU A 81 -1.65 -16.63 -9.47
CA GLU A 81 -2.78 -16.50 -10.39
C GLU A 81 -2.72 -15.20 -11.21
N ILE A 82 -2.36 -14.08 -10.56
CA ILE A 82 -2.35 -12.76 -11.19
C ILE A 82 -1.19 -12.59 -12.18
N PHE A 83 0.01 -12.97 -11.75
CA PHE A 83 1.25 -12.65 -12.46
C PHE A 83 1.74 -13.77 -13.37
N GLU A 84 1.02 -14.89 -13.39
CA GLU A 84 1.41 -16.13 -14.07
C GLU A 84 2.76 -16.68 -13.57
N GLU A 85 2.87 -18.00 -13.57
CA GLU A 85 4.04 -18.72 -13.07
C GLU A 85 5.36 -18.30 -13.75
N GLY A 86 5.30 -17.93 -15.04
CA GLY A 86 6.46 -17.51 -15.82
C GLY A 86 7.12 -16.21 -15.30
N THR A 87 6.33 -15.21 -14.91
CA THR A 87 6.87 -13.93 -14.40
C THR A 87 7.56 -14.12 -13.05
N ILE A 88 6.93 -14.90 -12.16
CA ILE A 88 7.49 -15.19 -10.84
C ILE A 88 8.82 -15.95 -10.98
N ASP A 89 8.90 -16.91 -11.92
CA ASP A 89 10.12 -17.68 -12.17
C ASP A 89 11.26 -16.81 -12.72
N ILE A 90 10.95 -15.90 -13.65
CA ILE A 90 11.93 -14.94 -14.20
C ILE A 90 12.48 -14.05 -13.08
N VAL A 91 11.60 -13.48 -12.24
CA VAL A 91 11.99 -12.62 -11.13
C VAL A 91 12.80 -13.39 -10.08
N ALA A 92 12.39 -14.61 -9.74
CA ALA A 92 13.11 -15.49 -8.82
C ALA A 92 14.55 -15.75 -9.30
N ARG A 93 14.71 -16.08 -10.60
CA ARG A 93 16.02 -16.29 -11.22
C ARG A 93 16.86 -15.01 -11.26
N SER A 94 16.24 -13.89 -11.61
CA SER A 94 16.91 -12.58 -11.70
C SER A 94 17.46 -12.12 -10.36
N LEU A 95 16.71 -12.38 -9.27
CA LEU A 95 17.09 -11.99 -7.91
C LEU A 95 17.87 -13.08 -7.15
N GLY A 96 17.98 -14.29 -7.70
CA GLY A 96 18.66 -15.42 -7.06
C GLY A 96 17.98 -15.91 -5.78
N ILE A 97 16.66 -15.77 -5.68
CA ILE A 97 15.86 -16.16 -4.50
C ILE A 97 14.83 -17.23 -4.87
N PRO A 98 14.40 -18.08 -3.91
CA PRO A 98 13.40 -19.10 -4.21
C PRO A 98 12.06 -18.46 -4.57
N ARG A 99 11.36 -19.11 -5.51
CA ARG A 99 10.06 -18.71 -6.01
C ARG A 99 9.03 -18.43 -4.91
N GLU A 100 8.96 -19.31 -3.91
CA GLU A 100 8.06 -19.16 -2.76
C GLU A 100 8.33 -17.84 -2.00
N SER A 101 9.59 -17.42 -1.89
CA SER A 101 9.94 -16.12 -1.30
C SER A 101 9.48 -14.96 -2.19
N VAL A 102 9.52 -15.09 -3.51
CA VAL A 102 8.98 -14.07 -4.43
C VAL A 102 7.48 -13.93 -4.22
N GLU A 103 6.75 -15.04 -4.16
CA GLU A 103 5.29 -15.07 -3.99
C GLU A 103 4.87 -14.44 -2.65
N ILE A 104 5.53 -14.82 -1.54
CA ILE A 104 5.26 -14.26 -0.21
C ILE A 104 5.56 -12.76 -0.18
N GLN A 105 6.70 -12.35 -0.74
CA GLN A 105 7.11 -10.94 -0.69
C GLN A 105 6.30 -10.06 -1.63
N ALA A 106 5.85 -10.58 -2.78
CA ALA A 106 4.94 -9.90 -3.68
C ALA A 106 3.54 -9.77 -3.07
N ALA A 107 3.05 -10.82 -2.39
CA ALA A 107 1.77 -10.81 -1.65
C ALA A 107 1.72 -9.72 -0.57
N LEU A 108 2.87 -9.46 0.07
CA LEU A 108 3.02 -8.39 1.06
C LEU A 108 3.34 -7.03 0.44
N GLY A 109 4.11 -7.02 -0.66
CA GLY A 109 4.66 -5.83 -1.28
C GLY A 109 3.67 -5.09 -2.16
N ILE A 110 2.90 -5.80 -2.98
CA ILE A 110 1.96 -5.18 -3.94
C ILE A 110 0.88 -4.37 -3.21
N PRO A 111 0.12 -4.93 -2.25
CA PRO A 111 -0.90 -4.16 -1.53
C PRO A 111 -0.30 -2.96 -0.78
N LYS A 112 0.92 -3.11 -0.23
CA LYS A 112 1.65 -2.02 0.44
C LYS A 112 2.07 -0.93 -0.53
N PHE A 113 2.50 -1.28 -1.73
CA PHE A 113 2.85 -0.30 -2.76
C PHE A 113 1.63 0.54 -3.14
N PHE A 114 0.49 -0.08 -3.48
CA PHE A 114 -0.76 0.62 -3.77
C PHE A 114 -1.25 1.47 -2.58
N THR A 115 -1.06 0.99 -1.35
CA THR A 115 -1.33 1.77 -0.13
C THR A 115 -0.40 2.98 0.01
N SER A 116 0.88 2.83 -0.34
CA SER A 116 1.87 3.91 -0.30
C SER A 116 1.55 5.00 -1.31
N LEU A 117 0.99 4.66 -2.47
CA LEU A 117 0.49 5.64 -3.44
C LEU A 117 -0.68 6.47 -2.91
N ALA A 118 -1.39 5.97 -1.88
CA ALA A 118 -2.53 6.67 -1.29
C ALA A 118 -2.17 7.61 -0.14
N ASN A 119 -1.05 7.37 0.54
CA ASN A 119 -0.58 8.16 1.68
C ASN A 119 0.83 8.64 1.37
N GLU A 120 0.93 9.69 0.55
CA GLU A 120 2.21 10.37 0.28
C GLU A 120 2.61 11.33 1.41
N ASP A 121 1.74 11.58 2.41
CA ASP A 121 1.96 12.54 3.50
C ASP A 121 2.56 11.97 4.82
N ASP A 122 2.81 10.66 4.93
CA ASP A 122 3.42 10.08 6.14
C ASP A 122 4.91 9.74 5.87
N ASP A 123 5.69 10.82 5.72
CA ASP A 123 7.14 10.89 5.97
C ASP A 123 7.47 10.72 7.47
N GLU A 124 6.55 10.23 8.30
CA GLU A 124 6.81 9.87 9.71
C GLU A 124 6.81 8.35 9.94
N LEU A 125 8.01 7.79 9.74
CA LEU A 125 8.66 6.84 10.64
C LEU A 125 7.93 5.56 11.10
N GLY A 126 8.56 4.44 10.72
CA GLY A 126 8.85 3.38 11.68
C GLY A 126 7.92 2.18 11.63
N LEU A 127 8.53 0.99 11.68
CA LEU A 127 7.89 -0.28 12.01
C LEU A 127 6.88 -0.08 13.17
N GLY A 128 5.58 -0.03 12.86
CA GLY A 128 4.55 0.29 13.85
C GLY A 128 3.22 -0.33 13.47
N PHE A 129 2.88 -1.42 14.16
CA PHE A 129 1.50 -1.87 14.33
C PHE A 129 0.56 -0.68 14.55
N GLY A 130 -0.59 -0.71 13.89
CA GLY A 130 -1.46 0.44 13.72
C GLY A 130 -1.73 1.31 14.95
N ALA A 131 -1.72 2.62 14.74
CA ALA A 131 -2.38 3.57 15.62
C ALA A 131 -3.59 4.17 14.88
N PRO A 132 -4.83 3.98 15.37
CA PRO A 132 -5.97 4.68 14.81
C PRO A 132 -5.83 6.18 15.08
N LYS A 133 -5.86 7.01 14.02
CA LYS A 133 -5.95 8.47 14.14
C LYS A 133 -7.22 8.78 14.96
N LYS A 134 -7.06 9.15 16.23
CA LYS A 134 -8.17 9.56 17.09
C LYS A 134 -8.79 10.82 16.50
N LYS A 135 -9.97 10.66 15.90
CA LYS A 135 -10.93 11.75 15.67
C LYS A 135 -11.15 12.47 17.01
N LYS A 136 -10.56 13.65 17.20
CA LYS A 136 -11.03 14.59 18.23
C LYS A 136 -12.35 15.20 17.74
N LYS A 137 -13.45 14.49 17.93
CA LYS A 137 -14.79 15.10 18.02
C LYS A 137 -15.43 14.69 19.34
N SER A 138 -16.21 15.62 19.86
CA SER A 138 -17.23 15.49 20.92
C SER A 138 -16.75 15.19 22.34
N SER A 139 -16.74 16.24 23.16
CA SER A 139 -17.77 16.47 24.21
C SER A 139 -17.13 17.06 25.46
N ALA A 140 -17.05 18.39 25.52
CA ALA A 140 -16.98 19.10 26.79
C ALA A 140 -18.35 18.93 27.47
N LYS A 141 -18.55 17.76 28.08
CA LYS A 141 -19.69 17.47 28.96
C LYS A 141 -19.46 18.24 30.25
N ALA A 142 -19.86 19.51 30.25
CA ALA A 142 -20.02 20.31 31.44
C ALA A 142 -21.14 19.71 32.29
N SER A 143 -20.77 18.97 33.33
CA SER A 143 -21.69 18.52 34.39
C SER A 143 -20.90 17.93 35.56
N ALA A 144 -20.83 18.71 36.66
CA ALA A 144 -20.75 18.29 38.07
C ALA A 144 -20.06 19.44 38.84
N ALA A 145 -20.76 20.42 39.40
CA ALA A 145 -21.56 20.33 40.62
C ALA A 145 -20.81 19.68 41.81
N ARG A 146 -20.59 20.52 42.84
CA ARG A 146 -20.33 20.22 44.27
C ARG A 146 -18.89 19.88 44.68
N ARG A 147 -18.21 20.83 45.33
CA ARG A 147 -17.94 20.81 46.79
C ARG A 147 -16.98 21.92 47.20
N GLY A 148 -17.37 22.68 48.22
CA GLY A 148 -16.44 23.23 49.21
C GLY A 148 -15.87 24.63 48.93
N TYR A 149 -16.45 25.63 49.59
CA TYR A 149 -15.66 26.68 50.26
C TYR A 149 -14.53 26.01 51.07
N PRO A 150 -13.32 26.60 51.18
CA PRO A 150 -13.16 27.95 51.75
C PRO A 150 -12.03 28.79 51.12
N ARG A 151 -12.03 30.12 51.31
CA ARG A 151 -10.77 30.84 51.61
C ARG A 151 -11.01 32.10 52.46
N PRO A 152 -10.06 32.40 53.37
CA PRO A 152 -10.12 33.49 54.33
C PRO A 152 -9.51 34.78 53.74
N ASN A 153 -10.07 35.94 54.09
CA ASN A 153 -9.48 36.94 54.99
C ASN A 153 -10.53 38.02 55.26
#